data_AF-A0A645F909-F1
#
_entry.id   AF-A0A645F909-F1
#
_cell.length_a   1.000
_cell.length_b   1.000
_cell.length_c   1.000
_cell.angle_alpha   90.00
_cell.angle_beta   90.00
_cell.angle_gamma   90.00
#
_symmetry.space_group_name_H-M   'P 1'
#
loop_
_entity.id
_entity.type
_entity.pdbx_description
1 polymer ?
#
loop_
_entity_poly.entity_id
_entity_poly.type
_entity_poly.pdbx_seq_one_letter_code
_entity_poly.pdbx_strand_id
1 'polypeptide(L)' 'MPTAEPTIEPALPGDANGDGSVDIMDLVAIIDYIVSSSKADSSANADANGDGSIDIMDLVWIIDRIVG' A
#
# COMPACT_ATOMS: atom_id res chain seq x y z
N MET A 1 -18.89 22.60 17.48
CA MET A 1 -18.60 21.17 17.29
C MET A 1 -17.12 21.08 16.99
N PRO A 2 -16.30 20.31 17.71
CA PRO A 2 -14.92 20.11 17.28
C PRO A 2 -14.98 19.32 15.98
N THR A 3 -14.64 19.98 14.87
CA THR A 3 -14.38 19.33 13.59
C THR A 3 -13.12 18.51 13.80
N ALA A 4 -13.20 17.18 13.76
CA ALA A 4 -12.00 16.36 13.76
C ALA A 4 -11.16 16.78 12.55
N GLU A 5 -9.97 17.33 12.79
CA GLU A 5 -8.99 17.55 11.74
C GLU A 5 -8.66 16.18 11.12
N PRO A 6 -8.56 16.07 9.79
CA PRO A 6 -8.09 14.83 9.18
C PRO A 6 -6.68 14.60 9.70
N THR A 7 -6.51 13.61 10.57
CA THR A 7 -5.20 13.08 10.93
C THR A 7 -4.63 12.48 9.66
N ILE A 8 -3.69 13.20 9.03
CA ILE A 8 -2.87 12.62 7.97
C ILE A 8 -2.00 11.59 8.67
N GLU A 9 -2.43 10.33 8.63
CA GLU A 9 -1.54 9.24 9.02
C GLU A 9 -0.34 9.27 8.08
N PRO A 10 0.89 9.25 8.62
CA PRO A 10 2.08 9.26 7.79
C PRO A 10 2.03 8.06 6.84
N ALA A 11 2.24 8.32 5.55
CA ALA A 11 2.30 7.26 4.55
C ALA A 11 3.38 6.24 4.94
N LEU A 12 3.04 4.96 4.85
CA LEU A 12 3.93 3.83 5.07
C LEU A 12 4.04 3.10 3.72
N PRO A 13 5.03 3.43 2.88
CA PRO A 13 5.18 2.79 1.58
C PRO A 13 5.26 1.27 1.72
N GLY A 14 4.41 0.57 0.99
CA GLY A 14 4.26 -0.88 1.07
C GLY A 14 3.10 -1.37 1.93
N ASP A 15 2.52 -0.56 2.82
CA ASP A 15 1.33 -0.91 3.63
C ASP A 15 0.04 -0.72 2.81
N ALA A 16 -0.10 -1.56 1.79
CA ALA A 16 -1.18 -1.48 0.80
C ALA A 16 -2.55 -1.83 1.40
N ASN A 17 -2.58 -2.65 2.44
CA ASN A 17 -3.82 -3.01 3.15
C ASN A 17 -4.20 -2.01 4.27
N GLY A 18 -3.29 -1.10 4.64
CA GLY A 18 -3.53 -0.05 5.64
C GLY A 18 -3.58 -0.56 7.08
N ASP A 19 -2.95 -1.70 7.39
CA ASP A 19 -2.92 -2.29 8.73
C ASP A 19 -1.76 -1.77 9.61
N GLY A 20 -0.91 -0.90 9.05
CA GLY A 20 0.22 -0.29 9.73
C GLY A 20 1.48 -1.15 9.76
N SER A 21 1.49 -2.28 9.04
CA SER A 21 2.65 -3.15 8.85
C SER A 21 2.99 -3.28 7.36
N VAL A 22 4.22 -3.71 7.06
CA VAL A 22 4.60 -4.07 5.69
C VAL A 22 4.94 -5.55 5.69
N ASP A 23 4.01 -6.38 5.21
CA ASP A 23 4.12 -7.83 5.20
C ASP A 23 3.46 -8.49 3.97
N ILE A 24 3.25 -9.81 4.04
CA ILE A 24 2.72 -10.59 2.92
C ILE A 24 1.27 -10.22 2.59
N MET A 25 0.50 -9.68 3.54
CA MET A 25 -0.89 -9.26 3.32
C MET A 25 -0.96 -8.05 2.37
N ASP A 26 0.07 -7.20 2.34
CA ASP A 26 0.15 -6.11 1.37
C ASP A 26 0.35 -6.60 -0.06
N LEU A 27 1.13 -7.67 -0.23
CA LEU A 27 1.29 -8.32 -1.52
C LEU A 27 -0.06 -8.84 -2.04
N VAL A 28 -0.89 -9.40 -1.15
CA VAL A 28 -2.25 -9.86 -1.50
C VAL A 28 -3.12 -8.68 -1.93
N ALA A 29 -3.07 -7.56 -1.20
CA ALA A 29 -3.84 -6.36 -1.53
C ALA A 29 -3.47 -5.79 -2.91
N ILE A 30 -2.19 -5.73 -3.26
CA ILE A 30 -1.73 -5.28 -4.58
C ILE A 30 -2.13 -6.27 -5.68
N ILE A 31 -2.00 -7.59 -5.45
CA ILE A 31 -2.44 -8.59 -6.42
C ILE A 31 -3.94 -8.47 -6.69
N ASP A 32 -4.74 -8.32 -5.65
CA ASP A 32 -6.20 -8.13 -5.78
C ASP A 32 -6.52 -6.86 -6.56
N TYR A 33 -5.81 -5.76 -6.29
CA TYR A 33 -5.93 -4.52 -7.08
C TYR A 33 -5.65 -4.76 -8.57
N ILE A 34 -4.53 -5.41 -8.90
CA ILE A 34 -4.11 -5.66 -10.28
C ILE A 34 -5.10 -6.58 -11.01
N VAL A 35 -5.54 -7.66 -10.36
CA VAL A 35 -6.36 -8.71 -10.99
C VAL A 35 -7.84 -8.33 -11.06
N SER A 36 -8.37 -7.72 -10.01
CA SER A 36 -9.80 -7.43 -9.90
C SER A 36 -10.17 -5.97 -10.18
N SER A 37 -9.17 -5.09 -10.32
CA SER A 37 -9.38 -3.63 -10.36
C SER A 37 -10.18 -3.13 -9.15
N SER A 38 -10.09 -3.85 -8.03
CA SER A 38 -10.58 -3.39 -6.73
C SER A 38 -9.81 -2.13 -6.33
N LYS A 39 -10.38 -1.34 -5.42
CA LYS A 39 -9.65 -0.20 -4.86
C LYS A 39 -8.74 -0.72 -3.75
N ALA A 40 -7.44 -0.42 -3.81
CA ALA A 40 -6.55 -0.67 -2.69
C ALA A 40 -7.00 0.17 -1.48
N ASP A 41 -6.95 -0.40 -0.29
CA ASP A 41 -7.39 0.26 0.95
C ASP A 41 -6.54 1.51 1.23
N SER A 42 -5.24 1.43 0.95
CA SER A 42 -4.33 2.57 0.93
C SER A 42 -3.63 2.73 -0.43
N SER A 43 -4.27 3.43 -1.37
CA SER A 43 -3.70 3.65 -2.71
C SER A 43 -2.38 4.41 -2.71
N ALA A 44 -2.13 5.24 -1.69
CA ALA A 44 -0.88 5.99 -1.56
C ALA A 44 0.28 5.11 -1.05
N ASN A 45 -0.02 4.09 -0.25
CA ASN A 45 0.98 3.13 0.20
C ASN A 45 1.20 1.99 -0.80
N ALA A 46 0.17 1.68 -1.61
CA ALA A 46 0.21 0.63 -2.63
C ALA A 46 1.13 0.97 -3.82
N ASP A 47 1.31 2.25 -4.15
CA ASP A 47 2.43 2.75 -4.98
C ASP A 47 3.69 2.78 -4.10
N ALA A 48 4.17 1.58 -3.78
CA ALA A 48 5.24 1.36 -2.80
C ALA A 48 6.59 1.85 -3.32
N ASN A 49 6.82 1.77 -4.64
CA ASN A 49 8.05 2.23 -5.25
C ASN A 49 8.03 3.75 -5.59
N GLY A 50 6.86 4.39 -5.57
CA GLY A 50 6.68 5.82 -5.82
C GLY A 50 6.76 6.23 -7.29
N ASP A 51 6.52 5.31 -8.23
CA ASP A 51 6.58 5.57 -9.67
C ASP A 51 5.26 6.12 -10.26
N GLY A 52 4.21 6.18 -9.44
CA GLY A 52 2.91 6.72 -9.79
C GLY A 52 1.94 5.69 -10.38
N SER A 53 2.34 4.41 -10.45
CA SER A 53 1.50 3.29 -10.85
C SER A 53 1.43 2.27 -9.72
N ILE A 54 0.30 1.59 -9.56
CA ILE A 54 0.19 0.42 -8.69
C ILE A 54 0.29 -0.81 -9.58
N ASP A 55 1.46 -1.42 -9.64
CA ASP A 55 1.75 -2.56 -10.50
C ASP A 55 2.71 -3.60 -9.87
N ILE A 56 3.28 -4.46 -10.70
CA ILE A 56 4.13 -5.55 -10.26
C ILE A 56 5.49 -5.08 -9.71
N MET A 57 5.91 -3.86 -10.02
CA MET A 57 7.13 -3.26 -9.48
C MET A 57 6.99 -2.94 -7.99
N ASP A 58 5.78 -2.59 -7.53
CA ASP A 58 5.50 -2.40 -6.09
C ASP A 58 5.64 -3.71 -5.31
N LEU A 59 5.18 -4.81 -5.89
CA LEU A 59 5.35 -6.15 -5.30
C LEU A 59 6.84 -6.48 -5.11
N VAL A 60 7.67 -6.19 -6.11
CA VAL A 60 9.13 -6.42 -6.02
C VAL A 60 9.74 -5.59 -4.90
N TRP A 61 9.32 -4.33 -4.78
CA TRP A 61 9.80 -3.42 -3.74
C TRP A 61 9.43 -3.93 -2.33
N ILE A 62 8.18 -4.35 -2.13
CA ILE A 62 7.73 -4.89 -0.83
C ILE A 62 8.44 -6.20 -0.49
N ILE A 63 8.64 -7.08 -1.47
CA ILE A 63 9.39 -8.33 -1.27
C ILE A 63 10.80 -8.01 -0.77
N ASP A 64 11.52 -7.10 -1.42
CA ASP A 64 12.86 -6.67 -0.98
C ASP A 64 12.85 -6.15 0.46
N ARG A 65 11.79 -5.43 0.86
CA ARG A 65 11.63 -4.94 2.23
C ARG A 65 11.37 -6.03 3.26
N ILE A 66 10.70 -7.12 2.88
CA ILE A 66 10.38 -8.25 3.75
C ILE A 66 11.57 -9.20 3.88
N VAL A 67 12.30 -9.44 2.79
CA VAL A 67 13.39 -10.44 2.75
C VAL A 67 14.80 -9.88 2.94
N GLY A 68 15.00 -8.58 2.68
CA GLY A 68 16.28 -7.88 2.80
C GLY A 68 16.53 -7.32 4.18
#